data_AF-A0A9W8VKE8-F1
#
_entry.id   AF-A0A9W8VKE8-F1
#
_cell.length_a   1.000
_cell.length_b   1.000
_cell.length_c   1.000
_cell.angle_alpha   90.00
_cell.angle_beta   90.00
_cell.angle_gamma   90.00
#
_symmetry.space_group_name_H-M   'P 1'
#
loop_
_entity.id
_entity.type
_entity.pdbx_description
1 polymer ?
#
loop_
_entity_poly.entity_id
_entity_poly.type
_entity_poly.pdbx_seq_one_letter_code
_entity_poly.pdbx_strand_id
1 'polypeptide(L)'
;MSNPEATKEETTTHMQTYWNTFDDAENVLTLAVQAMVMLDIAAQEWHPADYAASGHRPIGWLSQEPFASFVQRSFPEVVTRMDENIQEAFDDRSRLKAWKLQKRLGMKFRMTDNLSEHLNLDTKNNILYLFHHAAYLKAHLAMCQGVPLTLEATARESLRHGTHPPQLLVETLHSLQAILFPSLNKKSGKVLNTLVRKEGFDAECAQYEGYKIFPEPPQDFNYLYWGKRIARLHEIAKSRPPRNKFEKWFQQWTTERNAFLIALLALFISIFVGVLSIILGCVQVWIAWMAWKHPVHET
;
A
#
# COMPACT_ATOMS: atom_id res chain seq x y z
N MET A 1 -8.92 -27.60 4.29
CA MET A 1 -10.35 -27.97 4.21
C MET A 1 -10.56 -28.83 2.98
N SER A 2 -11.15 -30.02 3.13
CA SER A 2 -11.36 -30.97 2.02
C SER A 2 -12.60 -30.67 1.16
N ASN A 3 -13.53 -29.85 1.67
CA ASN A 3 -14.75 -29.48 0.95
C ASN A 3 -14.89 -27.94 0.82
N PRO A 4 -14.65 -27.35 -0.36
CA PRO A 4 -14.81 -25.91 -0.58
C PRO A 4 -16.27 -25.45 -0.56
N GLU A 5 -17.23 -26.37 -0.62
CA GLU A 5 -18.67 -26.05 -0.54
C GLU A 5 -19.23 -26.06 0.88
N ALA A 6 -18.45 -26.52 1.87
CA ALA A 6 -18.90 -26.52 3.26
C ALA A 6 -19.11 -25.07 3.75
N THR A 7 -20.19 -24.86 4.50
CA THR A 7 -20.47 -23.56 5.13
C THR A 7 -19.64 -23.36 6.39
N LYS A 8 -19.58 -22.12 6.90
CA LYS A 8 -18.93 -21.83 8.19
C LYS A 8 -19.59 -22.63 9.31
N GLU A 9 -20.92 -22.66 9.35
CA GLU A 9 -21.67 -23.38 10.39
C GLU A 9 -21.45 -24.90 10.32
N GLU A 10 -21.49 -25.49 9.12
CA GLU A 10 -21.20 -26.92 8.93
C GLU A 10 -19.79 -27.26 9.38
N THR A 11 -18.80 -26.43 9.03
CA THR A 11 -17.40 -26.64 9.37
C THR A 11 -17.18 -26.51 10.88
N THR A 12 -17.75 -25.48 11.52
CA THR A 12 -17.67 -25.28 12.98
C THR A 12 -18.34 -26.43 13.73
N THR A 13 -19.54 -26.85 13.30
CA THR A 13 -20.28 -27.96 13.93
C THR A 13 -19.51 -29.27 13.80
N HIS A 14 -18.93 -29.53 12.63
CA HIS A 14 -18.09 -30.70 12.39
C HIS A 14 -16.85 -30.69 13.28
N MET A 15 -16.18 -29.54 13.44
CA MET A 15 -15.03 -29.41 14.34
C MET A 15 -15.41 -29.63 15.80
N GLN A 16 -16.50 -29.04 16.28
CA GLN A 16 -17.00 -29.24 17.65
C GLN A 16 -17.33 -30.70 17.93
N THR A 17 -17.97 -31.38 16.98
CA THR A 17 -18.37 -32.79 17.13
C THR A 17 -17.17 -33.74 17.18
N TYR A 18 -16.17 -33.52 16.32
CA TYR A 18 -14.99 -34.40 16.26
C TYR A 18 -13.94 -34.07 17.32
N TRP A 19 -13.79 -32.81 17.69
CA TRP A 19 -12.71 -32.30 18.53
C TRP A 19 -13.27 -31.82 19.87
N ASN A 20 -14.17 -32.61 20.49
CA ASN A 20 -14.90 -32.50 21.79
C ASN A 20 -14.15 -31.88 23.01
N THR A 21 -13.28 -30.92 22.78
CA THR A 21 -12.13 -30.51 23.60
C THR A 21 -11.81 -29.03 23.42
N PHE A 22 -12.27 -28.38 22.33
CA PHE A 22 -12.11 -26.95 22.14
C PHE A 22 -13.41 -26.22 22.50
N ASP A 23 -13.41 -25.57 23.66
CA ASP A 23 -14.38 -24.51 24.00
C ASP A 23 -14.32 -23.35 22.97
N ASP A 24 -13.32 -23.36 22.09
CA ASP A 24 -12.95 -22.28 21.19
C ASP A 24 -12.76 -22.74 19.73
N ALA A 25 -13.71 -23.55 19.23
CA ALA A 25 -13.69 -24.06 17.86
C ALA A 25 -13.61 -22.93 16.80
N GLU A 26 -14.18 -21.76 17.09
CA GLU A 26 -14.14 -20.60 16.18
C GLU A 26 -12.74 -19.99 16.06
N ASN A 27 -11.96 -19.88 17.15
CA ASN A 27 -10.59 -19.39 17.04
C ASN A 27 -9.69 -20.40 16.32
N VAL A 28 -9.88 -21.71 16.54
CA VAL A 28 -9.16 -22.73 15.79
C VAL A 28 -9.48 -22.66 14.30
N LEU A 29 -10.76 -22.49 13.94
CA LEU A 29 -11.18 -22.31 12.56
C LEU A 29 -10.56 -21.04 11.95
N THR A 30 -10.56 -19.93 12.69
CA THR A 30 -9.94 -18.66 12.27
C THR A 30 -8.46 -18.84 11.95
N LEU A 31 -7.70 -19.45 12.87
CA LEU A 31 -6.27 -19.71 12.68
C LEU A 31 -6.03 -20.67 11.51
N ALA A 32 -6.85 -21.71 11.35
CA ALA A 32 -6.70 -22.67 10.27
C ALA A 32 -6.95 -22.03 8.89
N VAL A 33 -8.00 -21.21 8.76
CA VAL A 33 -8.29 -20.49 7.52
C VAL A 33 -7.20 -19.45 7.25
N GLN A 34 -6.79 -18.67 8.26
CA GLN A 34 -5.73 -17.69 8.12
C GLN A 34 -4.40 -18.34 7.70
N ALA A 35 -4.04 -19.50 8.26
CA ALA A 35 -2.84 -20.21 7.86
C ALA A 35 -2.93 -20.79 6.43
N MET A 36 -4.11 -21.27 6.02
CA MET A 36 -4.31 -21.95 4.74
C MET A 36 -4.45 -20.98 3.56
N VAL A 37 -5.15 -19.87 3.75
CA VAL A 37 -5.49 -18.91 2.68
C VAL A 37 -5.14 -17.47 3.02
N MET A 38 -4.52 -17.18 4.17
CA MET A 38 -4.10 -15.82 4.53
C MET A 38 -5.26 -14.81 4.44
N LEU A 39 -6.44 -15.24 4.89
CA LEU A 39 -7.64 -14.40 4.99
C LEU A 39 -8.06 -14.30 6.46
N ASP A 40 -8.44 -13.11 6.88
CA ASP A 40 -9.08 -12.89 8.16
C ASP A 40 -10.60 -13.08 8.01
N ILE A 41 -11.13 -14.16 8.60
CA ILE A 41 -12.56 -14.50 8.54
C ILE A 41 -13.42 -13.68 9.50
N ALA A 42 -12.81 -13.02 10.48
CA ALA A 42 -13.47 -12.19 11.48
C ALA A 42 -13.29 -10.69 11.18
N ALA A 43 -12.68 -10.34 10.05
CA ALA A 43 -12.34 -8.96 9.70
C ALA A 43 -13.54 -8.00 9.83
N GLN A 44 -14.75 -8.42 9.44
CA GLN A 44 -15.94 -7.59 9.56
C GLN A 44 -16.33 -7.24 11.01
N GLU A 45 -15.97 -8.06 12.00
CA GLU A 45 -16.36 -7.89 13.41
C GLU A 45 -15.48 -6.85 14.12
N TRP A 46 -14.21 -6.73 13.69
CA TRP A 46 -13.24 -5.81 14.28
C TRP A 46 -13.33 -4.38 13.73
N HIS A 47 -14.15 -4.17 12.70
CA HIS A 47 -14.26 -2.90 12.01
C HIS A 47 -15.67 -2.30 12.15
N PRO A 48 -15.77 -0.98 12.46
CA PRO A 48 -17.05 -0.28 12.45
C PRO A 48 -17.78 -0.47 11.10
N ALA A 49 -19.11 -0.52 11.12
CA ALA A 49 -19.91 -0.75 9.91
C ALA A 49 -19.69 0.31 8.79
N ASP A 50 -19.20 1.49 9.15
CA ASP A 50 -18.83 2.59 8.26
C ASP A 50 -17.35 2.60 7.84
N TYR A 51 -16.56 1.62 8.31
CA TYR A 51 -15.16 1.47 7.92
C TYR A 51 -15.05 1.08 6.45
N ALA A 52 -14.71 2.07 5.63
CA ALA A 52 -14.30 1.87 4.25
C ALA A 52 -12.96 2.58 4.04
N ALA A 53 -11.88 1.81 4.04
CA ALA A 53 -10.58 2.31 3.61
C ALA A 53 -10.55 2.29 2.08
N SER A 54 -10.76 3.47 1.47
CA SER A 54 -10.65 3.73 0.02
C SER A 54 -11.19 2.63 -0.92
N GLY A 55 -12.38 2.13 -0.63
CA GLY A 55 -13.09 1.16 -1.47
C GLY A 55 -12.91 -0.31 -1.08
N HIS A 56 -12.08 -0.62 -0.09
CA HIS A 56 -12.07 -1.94 0.56
C HIS A 56 -12.90 -1.90 1.84
N ARG A 57 -13.84 -2.84 1.95
CA ARG A 57 -14.53 -3.16 3.19
C ARG A 57 -14.03 -4.53 3.66
N PRO A 58 -13.57 -4.64 4.92
CA PRO A 58 -13.30 -5.92 5.55
C PRO A 58 -14.52 -6.83 5.40
N ILE A 59 -14.29 -8.06 4.97
CA ILE A 59 -15.33 -9.05 4.69
C ILE A 59 -15.08 -10.23 5.60
N GLY A 60 -16.10 -10.63 6.38
CA GLY A 60 -16.07 -11.86 7.18
C GLY A 60 -16.73 -13.03 6.46
N TRP A 61 -16.43 -14.25 6.91
CA TRP A 61 -17.09 -15.47 6.41
C TRP A 61 -18.44 -15.65 7.11
N LEU A 62 -19.53 -15.60 6.33
CA LEU A 62 -20.89 -15.67 6.86
C LEU A 62 -21.28 -17.12 7.21
N SER A 63 -22.14 -17.30 8.21
CA SER A 63 -22.51 -18.63 8.74
C SER A 63 -22.98 -19.62 7.68
N GLN A 64 -23.83 -19.16 6.75
CA GLN A 64 -24.43 -19.97 5.67
C GLN A 64 -23.69 -19.89 4.34
N GLU A 65 -22.55 -19.18 4.29
CA GLU A 65 -21.82 -18.99 3.04
C GLU A 65 -20.86 -20.16 2.81
N PRO A 66 -20.85 -20.77 1.62
CA PRO A 66 -19.82 -21.74 1.24
C PRO A 66 -18.43 -21.11 1.28
N PHE A 67 -17.43 -21.87 1.73
CA PHE A 67 -16.05 -21.36 1.84
C PHE A 67 -15.51 -20.78 0.52
N ALA A 68 -15.77 -21.46 -0.62
CA ALA A 68 -15.38 -20.95 -1.93
C ALA A 68 -16.02 -19.60 -2.28
N SER A 69 -17.28 -19.40 -1.90
CA SER A 69 -17.99 -18.15 -2.12
C SER A 69 -17.40 -17.01 -1.28
N PHE A 70 -17.02 -17.30 -0.03
CA PHE A 70 -16.31 -16.33 0.82
C PHE A 70 -14.97 -15.90 0.23
N VAL A 71 -14.15 -16.87 -0.20
CA VAL A 71 -12.86 -16.59 -0.84
C VAL A 71 -13.07 -15.77 -2.13
N GLN A 72 -14.01 -16.16 -2.99
CA GLN A 72 -14.33 -15.41 -4.21
C GLN A 72 -14.79 -13.97 -3.91
N ARG A 73 -15.63 -13.79 -2.88
CA ARG A 73 -16.11 -12.46 -2.46
C ARG A 73 -15.00 -11.58 -1.88
N SER A 74 -13.98 -12.19 -1.29
CA SER A 74 -12.78 -11.51 -0.78
C SER A 74 -11.90 -10.94 -1.90
N PHE A 75 -12.00 -11.49 -3.11
CA PHE A 75 -11.21 -11.10 -4.29
C PHE A 75 -12.12 -10.85 -5.50
N PRO A 76 -12.89 -9.74 -5.51
CA PRO A 76 -13.80 -9.46 -6.61
C PRO A 76 -13.02 -9.27 -7.91
N GLU A 77 -13.26 -10.18 -8.86
CA GLU A 77 -12.66 -10.14 -10.20
C GLU A 77 -13.17 -8.92 -10.98
N VAL A 78 -12.24 -8.26 -11.64
CA VAL A 78 -12.54 -7.15 -12.54
C VAL A 78 -12.75 -7.72 -13.93
N VAL A 79 -14.02 -7.83 -14.34
CA VAL A 79 -14.40 -8.17 -15.71
C VAL A 79 -14.19 -6.94 -16.60
N THR A 80 -12.94 -6.59 -16.88
CA THR A 80 -12.64 -5.60 -17.93
C THR A 80 -11.22 -5.82 -18.45
N ARG A 81 -11.11 -6.64 -19.50
CA ARG A 81 -9.89 -6.72 -20.35
C ARG A 81 -9.54 -5.39 -21.05
N MET A 82 -10.29 -4.30 -20.81
CA MET A 82 -10.19 -3.01 -21.52
C MET A 82 -10.48 -1.80 -20.61
N ASP A 83 -10.11 -1.84 -19.33
CA ASP A 83 -10.16 -0.62 -18.51
C ASP A 83 -8.95 0.26 -18.85
N GLU A 84 -9.20 1.36 -19.56
CA GLU A 84 -8.17 2.32 -20.00
C GLU A 84 -7.32 2.84 -18.83
N ASN A 85 -7.90 2.98 -17.63
CA ASN A 85 -7.15 3.45 -16.45
C ASN A 85 -6.16 2.40 -15.96
N ILE A 86 -6.51 1.11 -16.07
CA ILE A 86 -5.61 0.01 -15.72
C ILE A 86 -4.46 -0.01 -16.71
N GLN A 87 -4.75 0.08 -18.01
CA GLN A 87 -3.72 0.11 -19.06
C GLN A 87 -2.77 1.31 -18.89
N GLU A 88 -3.30 2.52 -18.69
CA GLU A 88 -2.49 3.71 -18.45
C GLU A 88 -1.57 3.54 -17.22
N ALA A 89 -2.09 2.91 -16.17
CA ALA A 89 -1.31 2.64 -14.97
C ALA A 89 -0.15 1.67 -15.21
N PHE A 90 -0.30 0.72 -16.13
CA PHE A 90 0.77 -0.21 -16.53
C PHE A 90 1.78 0.46 -17.45
N ASP A 91 1.33 1.26 -18.42
CA ASP A 91 2.19 2.01 -19.34
C ASP A 91 3.11 2.97 -18.58
N ASP A 92 2.59 3.63 -17.54
CA ASP A 92 3.38 4.48 -16.64
C ASP A 92 3.56 3.88 -15.23
N ARG A 93 3.72 2.55 -15.15
CA ARG A 93 4.08 1.85 -13.90
C ARG A 93 5.38 2.38 -13.28
N SER A 94 6.18 3.10 -14.06
CA SER A 94 7.37 3.80 -13.61
C SER A 94 7.11 4.75 -12.43
N ARG A 95 5.90 5.35 -12.35
CA ARG A 95 5.48 6.26 -11.27
C ARG A 95 5.18 5.54 -9.96
N LEU A 96 4.78 4.28 -10.05
CA LEU A 96 4.35 3.44 -8.93
C LEU A 96 5.51 2.88 -8.10
N LYS A 97 6.76 3.06 -8.54
CA LYS A 97 7.93 2.63 -7.78
C LYS A 97 7.87 3.14 -6.33
N ALA A 98 8.07 2.24 -5.37
CA ALA A 98 7.89 2.52 -3.95
C ALA A 98 8.61 3.78 -3.46
N TRP A 99 9.85 4.01 -3.92
CA TRP A 99 10.60 5.22 -3.54
C TRP A 99 9.94 6.52 -4.03
N LYS A 100 9.27 6.51 -5.20
CA LYS A 100 8.53 7.68 -5.72
C LYS A 100 7.29 7.91 -4.87
N LEU A 101 6.54 6.86 -4.56
CA LEU A 101 5.36 6.95 -3.68
C LEU A 101 5.74 7.49 -2.30
N GLN A 102 6.78 6.95 -1.67
CA GLN A 102 7.28 7.42 -0.37
C GLN A 102 7.79 8.86 -0.44
N LYS A 103 8.62 9.19 -1.45
CA LYS A 103 9.24 10.51 -1.54
C LYS A 103 8.24 11.60 -1.92
N ARG A 104 7.48 11.38 -3.00
CA ARG A 104 6.61 12.38 -3.63
C ARG A 104 5.24 12.46 -2.97
N LEU A 105 4.66 11.32 -2.62
CA LEU A 105 3.33 11.27 -2.01
C LEU A 105 3.39 11.22 -0.48
N GLY A 106 4.56 10.93 0.12
CA GLY A 106 4.68 10.73 1.56
C GLY A 106 4.05 9.43 2.03
N MET A 107 3.89 8.46 1.11
CA MET A 107 3.23 7.19 1.38
C MET A 107 4.04 6.34 2.34
N LYS A 108 3.37 5.74 3.32
CA LYS A 108 3.93 4.73 4.22
C LYS A 108 3.51 3.35 3.73
N PHE A 109 4.39 2.37 3.86
CA PHE A 109 4.08 0.98 3.56
C PHE A 109 3.87 0.25 4.88
N ARG A 110 2.77 -0.50 5.00
CA ARG A 110 2.46 -1.33 6.16
C ARG A 110 2.30 -2.76 5.69
N MET A 111 2.89 -3.70 6.42
CA MET A 111 2.68 -5.11 6.16
C MET A 111 1.25 -5.52 6.54
N THR A 112 0.70 -6.52 5.85
CA THR A 112 -0.54 -7.19 6.23
C THR A 112 -0.39 -8.70 6.02
N ASP A 113 -0.93 -9.46 6.96
CA ASP A 113 -1.05 -10.92 6.87
C ASP A 113 -2.32 -11.33 6.11
N ASN A 114 -3.23 -10.37 5.87
CA ASN A 114 -4.47 -10.59 5.13
C ASN A 114 -4.26 -10.26 3.65
N LEU A 115 -4.29 -11.29 2.80
CA LEU A 115 -4.10 -11.18 1.35
C LEU A 115 -5.13 -10.25 0.69
N SER A 116 -6.36 -10.21 1.21
CA SER A 116 -7.43 -9.34 0.68
C SER A 116 -7.14 -7.84 0.84
N GLU A 117 -6.23 -7.46 1.74
CA GLU A 117 -5.80 -6.09 1.98
C GLU A 117 -4.61 -5.66 1.10
N HIS A 118 -4.09 -6.54 0.26
CA HIS A 118 -2.96 -6.21 -0.60
C HIS A 118 -3.26 -5.02 -1.53
N LEU A 119 -2.40 -4.00 -1.55
CA LEU A 119 -2.59 -2.72 -2.24
C LEU A 119 -3.82 -1.92 -1.77
N ASN A 120 -4.38 -2.25 -0.60
CA ASN A 120 -5.39 -1.41 0.00
C ASN A 120 -4.76 -0.08 0.43
N LEU A 121 -5.36 1.02 0.02
CA LEU A 121 -4.83 2.36 0.29
C LEU A 121 -5.68 3.04 1.36
N ASP A 122 -5.10 3.38 2.49
CA ASP A 122 -5.71 4.33 3.42
C ASP A 122 -5.33 5.75 2.98
N THR A 123 -6.28 6.45 2.34
CA THR A 123 -6.06 7.81 1.86
C THR A 123 -5.98 8.85 2.97
N LYS A 124 -6.56 8.57 4.16
CA LYS A 124 -6.53 9.47 5.32
C LYS A 124 -5.14 9.49 5.94
N ASN A 125 -4.58 8.30 6.18
CA ASN A 125 -3.25 8.16 6.79
C ASN A 125 -2.11 8.02 5.77
N ASN A 126 -2.44 7.94 4.48
CA ASN A 126 -1.51 7.75 3.37
C ASN A 126 -0.66 6.48 3.54
N ILE A 127 -1.33 5.40 3.95
CA ILE A 127 -0.73 4.08 4.20
C ILE A 127 -1.17 3.14 3.08
N LEU A 128 -0.23 2.46 2.45
CA LEU A 128 -0.49 1.36 1.53
C LEU A 128 -0.20 0.04 2.23
N TYR A 129 -1.21 -0.81 2.34
CA TYR A 129 -1.10 -2.14 2.90
C TYR A 129 -0.53 -3.09 1.85
N LEU A 130 0.49 -3.84 2.24
CA LEU A 130 1.20 -4.76 1.36
C LEU A 130 1.23 -6.14 2.01
N PHE A 131 0.54 -7.08 1.39
CA PHE A 131 0.75 -8.49 1.69
C PHE A 131 2.22 -8.82 1.46
N HIS A 132 2.91 -9.30 2.49
CA HIS A 132 4.37 -9.39 2.47
C HIS A 132 4.91 -10.82 2.47
N HIS A 133 4.11 -11.86 2.73
CA HIS A 133 4.57 -13.25 2.77
C HIS A 133 4.91 -13.78 1.37
N ALA A 134 6.01 -13.31 0.78
CA ALA A 134 6.47 -13.72 -0.53
C ALA A 134 6.87 -15.20 -0.55
N ALA A 135 7.40 -15.74 0.54
CA ALA A 135 7.66 -17.17 0.70
C ALA A 135 6.38 -18.01 0.52
N TYR A 136 5.27 -17.57 1.12
CA TYR A 136 3.95 -18.20 0.97
C TYR A 136 3.48 -18.17 -0.50
N LEU A 137 3.56 -17.00 -1.16
CA LEU A 137 3.19 -16.87 -2.57
C LEU A 137 4.00 -17.82 -3.46
N LYS A 138 5.33 -17.85 -3.28
CA LYS A 138 6.24 -18.71 -4.05
C LYS A 138 5.95 -20.19 -3.82
N ALA A 139 5.73 -20.61 -2.57
CA ALA A 139 5.42 -22.00 -2.24
C ALA A 139 4.09 -22.46 -2.88
N HIS A 140 3.05 -21.65 -2.79
CA HIS A 140 1.75 -21.95 -3.40
C HIS A 140 1.84 -21.98 -4.93
N LEU A 141 2.61 -21.07 -5.53
CA LEU A 141 2.85 -21.07 -6.97
C LEU A 141 3.64 -22.31 -7.43
N ALA A 142 4.66 -22.74 -6.67
CA ALA A 142 5.39 -23.97 -6.95
C ALA A 142 4.49 -25.21 -6.84
N MET A 143 3.56 -25.23 -5.87
CA MET A 143 2.57 -26.30 -5.75
C MET A 143 1.62 -26.34 -6.96
N CYS A 144 1.18 -25.18 -7.47
CA CYS A 144 0.34 -25.12 -8.67
C CYS A 144 1.02 -25.71 -9.91
N GLN A 145 2.36 -25.75 -9.99
CA GLN A 145 3.06 -26.40 -11.10
C GLN A 145 2.98 -27.93 -11.05
N GLY A 146 2.78 -28.52 -9.87
CA GLY A 146 2.65 -29.97 -9.69
C GLY A 146 1.23 -30.50 -9.92
N VAL A 147 0.27 -29.63 -10.22
CA VAL A 147 -1.17 -29.91 -10.34
C VAL A 147 -1.66 -29.33 -11.67
N PRO A 148 -2.69 -29.88 -12.34
CA PRO A 148 -3.22 -29.33 -13.60
C PRO A 148 -4.04 -28.04 -13.39
N LEU A 149 -3.48 -27.04 -12.70
CA LEU A 149 -4.07 -25.72 -12.52
C LEU A 149 -3.49 -24.74 -13.55
N THR A 150 -4.36 -24.09 -14.31
CA THR A 150 -3.99 -23.00 -15.22
C THR A 150 -4.11 -21.64 -14.50
N LEU A 151 -3.61 -20.57 -15.12
CA LEU A 151 -3.82 -19.20 -14.58
C LEU A 151 -5.32 -18.84 -14.47
N GLU A 152 -6.14 -19.38 -15.36
CA GLU A 152 -7.58 -19.13 -15.43
C GLU A 152 -8.40 -20.00 -14.45
N ALA A 153 -7.73 -20.82 -13.63
CA ALA A 153 -8.41 -21.68 -12.67
C ALA A 153 -9.23 -20.85 -11.67
N THR A 154 -10.46 -21.28 -11.43
CA THR A 154 -11.37 -20.59 -10.51
C THR A 154 -10.94 -20.75 -9.06
N ALA A 155 -11.47 -19.89 -8.18
CA ALA A 155 -11.29 -20.04 -6.73
C ALA A 155 -11.72 -21.43 -6.24
N ARG A 156 -12.86 -21.94 -6.72
CA ARG A 156 -13.38 -23.25 -6.35
C ARG A 156 -12.43 -24.39 -6.73
N GLU A 157 -11.90 -24.37 -7.96
CA GLU A 157 -10.94 -25.40 -8.41
C GLU A 157 -9.64 -25.35 -7.64
N SER A 158 -9.10 -24.14 -7.42
CA SER A 158 -7.86 -23.93 -6.70
C SER A 158 -7.97 -24.38 -5.24
N LEU A 159 -9.10 -24.10 -4.58
CA LEU A 159 -9.34 -24.48 -3.19
C LEU A 159 -9.44 -25.98 -2.98
N ARG A 160 -9.86 -26.76 -3.99
CA ARG A 160 -9.82 -28.25 -3.92
C ARG A 160 -8.39 -28.78 -3.78
N HIS A 161 -7.41 -28.00 -4.23
CA HIS A 161 -5.99 -28.28 -4.09
C HIS A 161 -5.34 -27.51 -2.91
N GLY A 162 -6.14 -26.85 -2.07
CA GLY A 162 -5.65 -26.11 -0.91
C GLY A 162 -4.89 -24.84 -1.25
N THR A 163 -5.18 -24.21 -2.40
CA THR A 163 -4.49 -22.99 -2.85
C THR A 163 -5.45 -21.93 -3.38
N HIS A 164 -4.91 -20.72 -3.53
CA HIS A 164 -5.58 -19.61 -4.21
C HIS A 164 -5.50 -19.76 -5.73
N PRO A 165 -6.38 -19.06 -6.47
CA PRO A 165 -6.23 -18.87 -7.92
C PRO A 165 -4.78 -18.51 -8.28
N PRO A 166 -4.13 -19.24 -9.18
CA PRO A 166 -2.74 -18.95 -9.56
C PRO A 166 -2.57 -17.51 -10.04
N GLN A 167 -3.56 -16.96 -10.75
CA GLN A 167 -3.54 -15.56 -11.19
C GLN A 167 -3.51 -14.55 -10.04
N LEU A 168 -4.26 -14.77 -8.96
CA LEU A 168 -4.22 -13.92 -7.76
C LEU A 168 -2.81 -13.91 -7.14
N LEU A 169 -2.20 -15.09 -7.01
CA LEU A 169 -0.85 -15.24 -6.46
C LEU A 169 0.19 -14.53 -7.34
N VAL A 170 0.11 -14.70 -8.66
CA VAL A 170 1.00 -14.06 -9.62
C VAL A 170 0.85 -12.54 -9.59
N GLU A 171 -0.37 -12.01 -9.62
CA GLU A 171 -0.62 -10.57 -9.59
C GLU A 171 -0.08 -9.93 -8.31
N THR A 172 -0.23 -10.61 -7.17
CA THR A 172 0.28 -10.17 -5.86
C THR A 172 1.81 -10.14 -5.85
N LEU A 173 2.46 -11.18 -6.38
CA LEU A 173 3.92 -11.22 -6.42
C LEU A 173 4.48 -10.20 -7.44
N HIS A 174 3.85 -10.10 -8.61
CA HIS A 174 4.23 -9.15 -9.66
C HIS A 174 4.11 -7.70 -9.19
N SER A 175 3.04 -7.34 -8.48
CA SER A 175 2.87 -5.97 -7.97
C SER A 175 3.97 -5.59 -6.97
N LEU A 176 4.36 -6.50 -6.09
CA LEU A 176 5.45 -6.31 -5.13
C LEU A 176 6.79 -6.18 -5.88
N GLN A 177 7.13 -7.18 -6.68
CA GLN A 177 8.50 -7.38 -7.17
C GLN A 177 8.80 -6.66 -8.48
N ALA A 178 7.81 -6.40 -9.33
CA ALA A 178 8.01 -5.75 -10.63
C ALA A 178 7.47 -4.32 -10.71
N ILE A 179 6.47 -3.95 -9.88
CA ILE A 179 5.88 -2.60 -9.88
C ILE A 179 6.46 -1.75 -8.75
N LEU A 180 6.26 -2.17 -7.49
CA LEU A 180 6.65 -1.38 -6.31
C LEU A 180 8.15 -1.45 -6.03
N PHE A 181 8.71 -2.67 -6.00
CA PHE A 181 10.10 -2.95 -5.69
C PHE A 181 10.88 -3.65 -6.81
N PRO A 182 10.95 -3.08 -8.04
CA PRO A 182 11.74 -3.66 -9.12
C PRO A 182 13.20 -3.89 -8.70
N SER A 183 13.72 -5.09 -8.96
CA SER A 183 15.08 -5.53 -8.60
C SER A 183 16.17 -4.59 -9.14
N LEU A 184 16.02 -4.10 -10.37
CA LEU A 184 16.95 -3.15 -11.00
C LEU A 184 16.90 -1.74 -10.37
N ASN A 185 15.89 -1.43 -9.55
CA ASN A 185 15.74 -0.13 -8.93
C ASN A 185 16.35 -0.07 -7.52
N LYS A 186 17.62 0.36 -7.43
CA LYS A 186 18.34 0.52 -6.15
C LYS A 186 17.61 1.39 -5.11
N LYS A 187 16.80 2.37 -5.53
CA LYS A 187 16.07 3.26 -4.60
C LYS A 187 14.90 2.53 -3.95
N SER A 188 14.07 1.83 -4.73
CA SER A 188 13.02 0.97 -4.18
C SER A 188 13.61 -0.18 -3.37
N GLY A 189 14.73 -0.77 -3.80
CA GLY A 189 15.43 -1.81 -3.02
C GLY A 189 15.88 -1.32 -1.64
N LYS A 190 16.34 -0.07 -1.50
CA LYS A 190 16.63 0.52 -0.18
C LYS A 190 15.39 0.66 0.70
N VAL A 191 14.24 1.01 0.11
CA VAL A 191 12.96 1.05 0.83
C VAL A 191 12.62 -0.34 1.31
N LEU A 192 12.65 -1.34 0.43
CA LEU A 192 12.35 -2.72 0.78
C LEU A 192 13.27 -3.27 1.87
N ASN A 193 14.59 -3.06 1.76
CA ASN A 193 15.54 -3.48 2.79
C ASN A 193 15.25 -2.82 4.15
N THR A 194 14.72 -1.59 4.15
CA THR A 194 14.31 -0.93 5.40
C THR A 194 13.07 -1.62 5.96
N LEU A 195 12.09 -1.93 5.12
CA LEU A 195 10.86 -2.63 5.52
C LEU A 195 11.19 -4.03 6.07
N VAL A 196 12.06 -4.80 5.42
CA VAL A 196 12.49 -6.14 5.88
C VAL A 196 13.20 -6.04 7.23
N ARG A 197 14.14 -5.11 7.38
CA ARG A 197 14.97 -5.01 8.60
C ARG A 197 14.27 -4.40 9.80
N LYS A 198 13.32 -3.49 9.59
CA LYS A 198 12.72 -2.69 10.67
C LYS A 198 11.24 -2.97 10.90
N GLU A 199 10.52 -3.36 9.85
CA GLU A 199 9.06 -3.48 9.88
C GLU A 199 8.60 -4.94 9.74
N GLY A 200 9.53 -5.92 9.70
CA GLY A 200 9.18 -7.35 9.71
C GLY A 200 8.72 -7.91 8.36
N PHE A 201 8.93 -7.20 7.25
CA PHE A 201 8.61 -7.76 5.93
C PHE A 201 9.41 -9.04 5.66
N ASP A 202 8.83 -9.94 4.88
CA ASP A 202 9.49 -11.18 4.47
C ASP A 202 10.74 -10.85 3.64
N ALA A 203 11.87 -11.48 3.98
CA ALA A 203 13.12 -11.31 3.23
C ALA A 203 12.99 -11.81 1.78
N GLU A 204 12.11 -12.78 1.53
CA GLU A 204 11.81 -13.29 0.18
C GLU A 204 11.21 -12.22 -0.75
N CYS A 205 10.66 -11.13 -0.22
CA CYS A 205 10.24 -9.99 -1.04
C CYS A 205 11.40 -9.41 -1.85
N ALA A 206 12.63 -9.44 -1.31
CA ALA A 206 13.82 -8.90 -1.97
C ALA A 206 14.47 -9.90 -2.94
N GLN A 207 14.14 -11.18 -2.82
CA GLN A 207 14.63 -12.23 -3.69
C GLN A 207 13.79 -12.30 -4.97
N TYR A 208 14.19 -11.47 -5.93
CA TYR A 208 13.59 -11.45 -7.25
C TYR A 208 13.94 -12.72 -8.01
N GLU A 209 12.96 -13.61 -8.19
CA GLU A 209 13.14 -14.84 -8.97
C GLU A 209 12.78 -14.67 -10.44
N GLY A 210 12.44 -13.45 -10.86
CA GLY A 210 12.31 -13.09 -12.27
C GLY A 210 11.33 -13.93 -13.07
N TYR A 211 10.34 -14.53 -12.40
CA TYR A 211 9.40 -15.45 -13.03
C TYR A 211 10.04 -16.76 -13.51
N LYS A 212 10.96 -17.38 -12.77
CA LYS A 212 11.31 -18.81 -13.01
C LYS A 212 10.09 -19.75 -12.93
N ILE A 213 9.01 -19.28 -12.30
CA ILE A 213 7.73 -19.99 -12.23
C ILE A 213 6.91 -19.82 -13.54
N PHE A 214 7.16 -18.77 -14.33
CA PHE A 214 6.50 -18.44 -15.60
C PHE A 214 7.52 -17.86 -16.60
N PRO A 215 8.12 -18.69 -17.49
CA PRO A 215 9.20 -18.28 -18.39
C PRO A 215 8.89 -17.01 -19.20
N GLU A 216 7.61 -16.77 -19.50
CA GLU A 216 7.11 -15.49 -20.00
C GLU A 216 5.70 -15.26 -19.42
N PRO A 217 5.38 -14.08 -18.82
CA PRO A 217 3.99 -13.72 -18.63
C PRO A 217 3.31 -13.75 -20.02
N PRO A 218 2.08 -14.29 -20.16
CA PRO A 218 1.37 -14.28 -21.43
C PRO A 218 1.45 -12.88 -22.06
N GLN A 219 1.57 -12.78 -23.40
CA GLN A 219 1.52 -11.47 -24.07
C GLN A 219 0.30 -10.63 -23.63
N ASP A 220 -0.75 -11.31 -23.15
CA ASP A 220 -1.98 -10.74 -22.59
C ASP A 220 -2.09 -10.86 -21.06
N PHE A 221 -0.98 -10.80 -20.31
CA PHE A 221 -1.02 -10.83 -18.84
C PHE A 221 -1.78 -9.61 -18.29
N ASN A 222 -3.04 -9.85 -17.94
CA ASN A 222 -3.97 -8.85 -17.47
C ASN A 222 -4.21 -9.03 -15.98
N TYR A 223 -4.29 -7.91 -15.27
CA TYR A 223 -4.64 -7.91 -13.85
C TYR A 223 -6.16 -8.03 -13.67
N LEU A 224 -6.63 -9.16 -13.15
CA LEU A 224 -8.02 -9.42 -12.80
C LEU A 224 -8.36 -8.98 -11.37
N TYR A 225 -7.42 -9.11 -10.42
CA TYR A 225 -7.70 -8.90 -9.01
C TYR A 225 -7.21 -7.51 -8.54
N TRP A 226 -5.97 -7.16 -8.85
CA TRP A 226 -5.37 -5.92 -8.32
C TRP A 226 -5.37 -4.74 -9.28
N GLY A 227 -5.86 -4.92 -10.51
CA GLY A 227 -5.83 -3.91 -11.56
C GLY A 227 -6.45 -2.58 -11.13
N LYS A 228 -7.67 -2.61 -10.56
CA LYS A 228 -8.34 -1.40 -10.05
C LYS A 228 -7.57 -0.71 -8.92
N ARG A 229 -6.93 -1.46 -8.01
CA ARG A 229 -6.13 -0.89 -6.92
C ARG A 229 -4.85 -0.23 -7.44
N ILE A 230 -4.21 -0.85 -8.45
CA ILE A 230 -3.07 -0.28 -9.17
C ILE A 230 -3.45 1.00 -9.93
N ALA A 231 -4.55 0.97 -10.67
CA ALA A 231 -5.07 2.14 -11.39
C ALA A 231 -5.33 3.29 -10.43
N ARG A 232 -6.01 3.02 -9.30
CA ARG A 232 -6.26 4.03 -8.28
C ARG A 232 -4.98 4.60 -7.66
N LEU A 233 -4.00 3.75 -7.39
CA LEU A 233 -2.69 4.19 -6.89
C LEU A 233 -1.98 5.09 -7.92
N HIS A 234 -2.11 4.77 -9.21
CA HIS A 234 -1.55 5.56 -10.31
C HIS A 234 -2.23 6.92 -10.44
N GLU A 235 -3.56 6.99 -10.38
CA GLU A 235 -4.31 8.26 -10.38
C GLU A 235 -3.82 9.21 -9.28
N ILE A 236 -3.56 8.68 -8.08
CA ILE A 236 -3.04 9.47 -6.95
C ILE A 236 -1.59 9.90 -7.21
N ALA A 237 -0.78 9.03 -7.82
CA ALA A 237 0.58 9.36 -8.24
C ALA A 237 0.64 10.38 -9.39
N LYS A 238 -0.41 10.47 -10.22
CA LYS A 238 -0.57 11.44 -11.32
C LYS A 238 -1.07 12.80 -10.81
N SER A 239 -2.08 12.80 -9.95
CA SER A 239 -2.79 14.01 -9.48
C SER A 239 -2.03 14.83 -8.43
N ARG A 240 -1.21 14.22 -7.58
CA ARG A 240 -0.52 14.95 -6.50
C ARG A 240 0.85 15.48 -6.98
N PRO A 241 1.09 16.81 -6.94
CA PRO A 241 2.41 17.35 -7.24
C PRO A 241 3.43 16.81 -6.23
N PRO A 242 4.72 16.70 -6.61
CA PRO A 242 5.75 16.21 -5.71
C PRO A 242 5.81 17.10 -4.48
N ARG A 243 5.46 16.52 -3.31
CA ARG A 243 5.43 17.25 -2.05
C ARG A 243 6.79 17.90 -1.79
N ASN A 244 6.83 19.22 -1.79
CA ASN A 244 8.07 19.97 -1.73
C ASN A 244 8.76 19.76 -0.37
N LYS A 245 10.10 19.73 -0.35
CA LYS A 245 10.87 19.55 0.89
C LYS A 245 10.50 20.60 1.95
N PHE A 246 10.21 21.83 1.51
CA PHE A 246 9.75 22.93 2.35
C PHE A 246 8.39 22.68 2.98
N GLU A 247 7.47 22.01 2.28
CA GLU A 247 6.14 21.71 2.78
C GLU A 247 6.16 20.56 3.80
N LYS A 248 7.04 19.56 3.59
CA LYS A 248 7.34 18.55 4.63
C LYS A 248 8.00 19.18 5.85
N TRP A 249 8.95 20.10 5.65
CA TRP A 249 9.55 20.87 6.73
C TRP A 249 8.49 21.70 7.45
N PHE A 250 7.62 22.43 6.76
CA PHE A 250 6.59 23.25 7.39
C PHE A 250 5.58 22.42 8.23
N GLN A 251 5.05 21.33 7.66
CA GLN A 251 4.05 20.50 8.37
C GLN A 251 4.60 19.79 9.61
N GLN A 252 5.91 19.50 9.66
CA GLN A 252 6.53 18.86 10.82
C GLN A 252 6.73 19.83 11.99
N TRP A 253 6.61 21.14 11.74
CA TRP A 253 6.75 22.19 12.75
C TRP A 253 5.40 22.79 13.19
N THR A 254 4.28 22.45 12.54
CA THR A 254 2.94 22.99 12.85
C THR A 254 2.11 22.14 13.82
N THR A 255 2.70 21.15 14.49
CA THR A 255 2.03 20.45 15.61
C THR A 255 1.90 21.40 16.80
N GLU A 256 0.74 21.44 17.47
CA GLU A 256 0.33 22.43 18.50
C GLU A 256 1.41 22.78 19.54
N ARG A 257 2.30 21.84 19.86
CA ARG A 257 3.42 22.03 20.80
C ARG A 257 4.47 23.05 20.34
N ASN A 258 4.52 23.40 19.05
CA ASN A 258 5.53 24.28 18.46
C ASN A 258 4.99 25.67 18.07
N ALA A 259 3.72 25.99 18.37
CA ALA A 259 3.14 27.31 18.10
C ALA A 259 3.97 28.45 18.75
N PHE A 260 4.53 28.19 19.93
CA PHE A 260 5.43 29.11 20.62
C PHE A 260 6.73 29.38 19.85
N LEU A 261 7.33 28.35 19.23
CA LEU A 261 8.54 28.51 18.43
C LEU A 261 8.28 29.29 17.14
N ILE A 262 7.09 29.14 16.54
CA ILE A 262 6.67 29.91 15.37
C ILE A 262 6.54 31.39 15.74
N ALA A 263 5.88 31.70 16.86
CA ALA A 263 5.76 33.08 17.34
C ALA A 263 7.13 33.70 17.63
N LEU A 264 8.05 32.93 18.25
CA LEU A 264 9.41 33.38 18.52
C LEU A 264 10.21 33.62 17.23
N LEU A 265 10.09 32.73 16.24
CA LEU A 265 10.77 32.90 14.94
C LEU A 265 10.22 34.10 14.17
N ALA A 266 8.90 34.28 14.16
CA ALA A 266 8.25 35.44 13.54
C ALA A 266 8.69 36.75 14.20
N LEU A 267 8.78 36.77 15.54
CA LEU A 267 9.30 37.91 16.29
C LEU A 267 10.77 38.18 15.95
N PHE A 268 11.61 37.15 15.85
CA PHE A 268 13.01 37.30 15.48
C PHE A 268 13.18 37.88 14.07
N ILE A 269 12.41 37.38 13.10
CA ILE A 269 12.39 37.91 11.74
C ILE A 269 11.91 39.37 11.74
N SER A 270 10.89 39.71 12.50
CA SER A 270 10.38 41.08 12.64
C SER A 270 11.44 42.03 13.20
N ILE A 271 12.15 41.63 14.26
CA ILE A 271 13.26 42.39 14.84
C ILE A 271 14.36 42.60 13.80
N PHE A 272 14.74 41.54 13.08
CA PHE A 272 15.78 41.61 12.06
C PHE A 272 15.41 42.57 10.93
N VAL A 273 14.17 42.50 10.43
CA VAL A 273 13.65 43.42 9.41
C VAL A 273 13.61 44.86 9.95
N GLY A 274 13.22 45.04 11.22
CA GLY A 274 13.22 46.34 11.89
C GLY A 274 14.62 46.96 11.95
N VAL A 275 15.63 46.18 12.36
CA VAL A 275 17.03 46.63 12.38
C VAL A 275 17.51 47.00 10.98
N LEU A 276 17.22 46.16 9.97
CA LEU A 276 17.61 46.43 8.59
C LEU A 276 16.97 47.73 8.07
N SER A 277 15.72 47.98 8.43
CA SER A 277 14.98 49.19 8.07
C SER A 277 15.58 50.44 8.71
N ILE A 278 16.02 50.36 9.97
CA ILE A 278 16.72 51.45 10.66
C ILE A 278 18.05 51.75 9.97
N ILE A 279 18.84 50.73 9.64
CA ILE A 279 20.12 50.90 8.93
C ILE A 279 19.90 51.61 7.60
N LEU A 280 18.92 51.17 6.81
CA LEU A 280 18.56 51.81 5.55
C LEU A 280 18.14 53.27 5.75
N GLY A 281 17.34 53.56 6.79
CA GLY A 281 16.96 54.92 7.16
C GLY A 281 18.16 55.80 7.50
N CYS A 282 19.11 55.31 8.30
CA CYS A 282 20.34 56.04 8.62
C CYS A 282 21.17 56.35 7.37
N VAL A 283 21.30 55.38 6.46
CA VAL A 283 22.00 55.57 5.19
C VAL A 283 21.30 56.61 4.31
N GLN A 284 19.96 56.57 4.23
CA GLN A 284 19.19 57.56 3.47
C GLN A 284 19.35 58.98 4.04
N VAL A 285 19.28 59.15 5.36
CA VAL A 285 19.49 60.45 6.02
C VAL A 285 20.92 60.95 5.78
N TRP A 286 21.91 60.06 5.86
CA TRP A 286 23.30 60.40 5.57
C TRP A 286 23.50 60.88 4.13
N ILE A 287 22.94 60.16 3.15
CA ILE A 287 23.00 60.55 1.73
C ILE A 287 22.31 61.90 1.52
N ALA A 288 21.14 62.12 2.10
CA ALA A 288 20.43 63.40 2.00
C ALA A 288 21.21 64.56 2.62
N TRP A 289 21.86 64.36 3.77
CA TRP A 289 22.71 65.36 4.39
C TRP A 289 23.95 65.69 3.55
N MET A 290 24.60 64.66 2.98
CA MET A 290 25.72 64.86 2.06
C MET A 290 25.30 65.61 0.79
N ALA A 291 24.14 65.29 0.22
CA ALA A 291 23.58 65.96 -0.95
C ALA A 291 23.24 67.44 -0.65
N TRP A 292 22.73 67.76 0.54
CA TRP A 292 22.47 69.13 0.96
C TRP A 292 23.75 69.94 1.19
N LYS A 293 24.79 69.31 1.76
CA LYS A 293 26.06 69.96 2.09
C LYS A 293 26.97 70.17 0.86
N HIS A 294 26.84 69.31 -0.14
CA HIS A 294 27.54 69.39 -1.41
C HIS A 294 26.55 69.35 -2.57
N PRO A 295 25.75 70.42 -2.76
CA PRO A 295 24.87 70.48 -3.92
C PRO A 295 25.74 70.51 -5.17
N VAL A 296 25.55 69.53 -6.05
CA VAL A 296 26.21 69.54 -7.36
C VAL A 296 25.56 70.67 -8.13
N HIS A 297 26.31 71.73 -8.43
CA HIS A 297 25.84 72.75 -9.37
C HIS A 297 25.75 72.11 -10.74
N GLU A 298 24.53 71.93 -11.24
CA GLU A 298 24.27 71.57 -12.63
C GLU A 298 24.77 72.72 -13.52
N THR A 299 25.76 72.43 -14.38
CA THR A 299 26.08 73.23 -15.58
C THR A 299 25.35 72.67 -16.77
#